data_AF-A0A7S1XKV7-F1
#
_entry.id   AF-A0A7S1XKV7-F1
#
_cell.length_a   1.000
_cell.length_b   1.000
_cell.length_c   1.000
_cell.angle_alpha   90.00
_cell.angle_beta   90.00
_cell.angle_gamma   90.00
#
_symmetry.space_group_name_H-M   'P 1'
#
loop_
_entity.id
_entity.type
_entity.pdbx_description
1 polymer ?
#
loop_
_entity_poly.entity_id
_entity_poly.type
_entity_poly.pdbx_seq_one_letter_code
_entity_poly.pdbx_strand_id
1 'polypeptide(L)'
;FSIFPDMVGNLTNLKMLALGNNQLKNLPYTIGFLTNIDSIQLFNNPMQDPPYDIIMEGLEKTLWYCREKFAEQEMGEPPAVDVHYSGVQEEIVELVPKFQARIE
;
A
#
# COMPACT_ATOMS: atom_id res chain seq x y z
N PHE A 1 -1.41 0.13 -20.95
CA PHE A 1 -1.63 -0.86 -19.87
C PHE A 1 -2.57 -0.25 -18.84
N SER A 2 -3.48 -1.04 -18.24
CA SER A 2 -4.46 -0.56 -17.24
C SER A 2 -4.08 -0.88 -15.80
N ILE A 3 -3.22 -1.88 -15.59
CA ILE A 3 -2.77 -2.36 -14.29
C ILE A 3 -1.24 -2.36 -14.30
N PHE A 4 -0.66 -1.87 -13.20
CA PHE A 4 0.79 -1.79 -13.00
C PHE A 4 1.20 -2.76 -11.86
N PRO A 5 2.33 -3.47 -11.98
CA PRO A 5 2.63 -4.61 -11.10
C PRO A 5 3.14 -4.18 -9.71
N ASP A 6 2.72 -4.91 -8.68
CA ASP A 6 3.13 -4.69 -7.29
C ASP A 6 4.64 -4.88 -7.07
N MET A 7 5.32 -5.63 -7.93
CA MET A 7 6.78 -5.86 -7.85
C MET A 7 7.61 -4.58 -8.01
N VAL A 8 7.03 -3.45 -8.44
CA VAL A 8 7.75 -2.18 -8.53
C VAL A 8 8.38 -1.77 -7.20
N GLY A 9 7.74 -2.09 -6.05
CA GLY A 9 8.27 -1.75 -4.73
C GLY A 9 9.63 -2.38 -4.41
N ASN A 10 10.02 -3.44 -5.12
CA ASN A 10 11.31 -4.11 -4.94
C ASN A 10 12.47 -3.39 -5.64
N LEU A 11 12.17 -2.39 -6.49
CA LEU A 11 13.18 -1.63 -7.23
C LEU A 11 13.80 -0.54 -6.35
N THR A 12 14.43 -0.93 -5.25
CA THR A 12 14.95 0.01 -4.23
C THR A 12 15.97 1.01 -4.75
N ASN A 13 16.66 0.71 -5.86
CA ASN A 13 17.61 1.63 -6.52
C ASN A 13 16.98 2.54 -7.59
N LEU A 14 15.65 2.46 -7.81
CA LEU A 14 14.96 3.24 -8.83
C LEU A 14 14.90 4.71 -8.42
N LYS A 15 15.46 5.60 -9.26
CA LYS A 15 15.46 7.05 -9.05
C LYS A 15 14.34 7.79 -9.75
N MET A 16 13.85 7.24 -10.86
CA MET A 16 12.83 7.89 -11.68
C MET A 16 11.87 6.84 -12.23
N LEU A 17 10.58 7.10 -12.09
CA LEU A 17 9.50 6.27 -12.62
C LEU A 17 8.61 7.11 -13.54
N ALA A 18 8.73 6.87 -14.85
CA ALA A 18 7.93 7.57 -15.85
C ALA A 18 6.78 6.68 -16.34
N LEU A 19 5.55 7.03 -15.95
CA LEU A 19 4.32 6.33 -16.29
C LEU A 19 3.31 7.24 -17.02
N GLY A 20 3.74 8.41 -17.48
CA GLY A 20 2.87 9.35 -18.18
C GLY A 20 2.30 8.78 -19.49
N ASN A 21 1.14 9.30 -19.91
CA ASN A 21 0.41 8.89 -21.12
C ASN A 21 0.03 7.40 -21.12
N ASN A 22 -0.47 6.88 -20.00
CA ASN A 22 -0.98 5.53 -19.90
C ASN A 22 -2.48 5.53 -19.57
N GLN A 23 -3.03 4.34 -19.29
CA GLN A 23 -4.42 4.16 -18.90
C GLN A 23 -4.53 3.65 -17.46
N LEU A 24 -3.58 4.07 -16.60
CA LEU A 24 -3.54 3.67 -15.21
C LEU A 24 -4.68 4.35 -14.46
N LYS A 25 -5.48 3.53 -13.80
CA LYS A 25 -6.50 3.99 -12.84
C LYS A 25 -5.97 3.95 -11.42
N ASN A 26 -5.07 3.02 -11.14
CA ASN A 26 -4.52 2.78 -9.83
C ASN A 26 -3.00 2.63 -9.88
N LEU A 27 -2.33 3.01 -8.81
CA LEU A 27 -0.94 2.63 -8.55
C LEU A 27 -0.88 1.54 -7.48
N PRO A 28 0.05 0.58 -7.61
CA PRO A 28 0.29 -0.37 -6.55
C PRO A 28 0.88 0.36 -5.34
N TYR A 29 0.33 0.11 -4.15
CA TYR A 29 0.75 0.78 -2.92
C TYR A 29 2.19 0.43 -2.51
N THR A 30 2.75 -0.65 -3.07
CA THR A 30 4.17 -1.01 -2.93
C THR A 30 5.12 0.05 -3.50
N ILE A 31 4.66 1.01 -4.32
CA ILE A 31 5.46 2.20 -4.70
C ILE A 31 5.95 2.97 -3.47
N GLY A 32 5.24 2.90 -2.34
CA GLY A 32 5.65 3.48 -1.07
C GLY A 32 7.00 2.95 -0.52
N PHE A 33 7.50 1.82 -1.05
CA PHE A 33 8.76 1.18 -0.67
C PHE A 33 9.97 1.58 -1.54
N LEU A 34 9.77 2.41 -2.56
CA LEU A 34 10.86 2.94 -3.38
C LEU A 34 11.66 3.96 -2.56
N THR A 35 12.72 3.52 -1.88
CA THR A 35 13.48 4.36 -0.94
C THR A 35 14.43 5.37 -1.59
N ASN A 36 14.86 5.13 -2.83
CA ASN A 36 15.77 6.02 -3.58
C ASN A 36 15.08 6.78 -4.73
N ILE A 37 13.75 6.86 -4.74
CA ILE A 37 13.05 7.56 -5.83
C ILE A 37 13.07 9.07 -5.65
N ASP A 38 13.44 9.77 -6.72
CA ASP A 38 13.50 11.23 -6.79
C ASP A 38 12.31 11.81 -7.58
N SER A 39 11.68 11.02 -8.46
CA SER A 39 10.58 11.50 -9.31
C SER A 39 9.65 10.39 -9.78
N ILE A 40 8.33 10.67 -9.74
CA ILE A 40 7.29 9.84 -10.36
C ILE A 40 6.47 10.73 -11.30
N GLN A 41 6.31 10.30 -12.55
CA GLN A 41 5.53 11.02 -13.55
C GLN A 41 4.27 10.24 -13.91
N LEU A 42 3.09 10.80 -13.60
CA LEU A 42 1.79 10.15 -13.77
C LEU A 42 0.84 10.91 -14.71
N PHE A 43 1.32 11.98 -15.35
CA PHE A 43 0.49 12.83 -16.20
C PHE A 43 -0.21 12.06 -17.32
N ASN A 44 -1.39 12.52 -17.74
CA ASN A 44 -2.20 11.86 -18.77
C ASN A 44 -2.50 10.38 -18.44
N ASN A 45 -2.92 10.11 -17.21
CA ASN A 45 -3.54 8.86 -16.79
C ASN A 45 -4.91 9.16 -16.15
N PRO A 46 -5.92 8.30 -16.34
CA PRO A 46 -7.21 8.40 -15.66
C PRO A 46 -7.12 7.93 -14.20
N MET A 47 -6.20 8.50 -13.43
CA MET A 47 -5.93 8.15 -12.03
C MET A 47 -7.17 8.34 -11.17
N GLN A 48 -7.51 7.31 -10.40
CA GLN A 48 -8.58 7.30 -9.40
C GLN A 48 -7.98 7.15 -7.99
N ASP A 49 -6.88 6.43 -7.89
CA ASP A 49 -6.26 6.08 -6.61
C ASP A 49 -4.73 5.83 -6.79
N PRO A 50 -3.84 6.62 -6.19
CA PRO A 50 -4.10 7.77 -5.34
C PRO A 50 -4.90 8.87 -6.07
N PRO A 51 -5.76 9.63 -5.36
CA PRO A 51 -6.49 10.73 -5.96
C PRO A 51 -5.55 11.88 -6.36
N TYR A 52 -6.01 12.70 -7.31
CA TYR A 52 -5.14 13.63 -8.04
C TYR A 52 -4.58 14.76 -7.16
N ASP A 53 -5.32 15.18 -6.15
CA ASP A 53 -4.90 16.13 -5.12
C ASP A 53 -3.67 15.64 -4.34
N ILE A 54 -3.68 14.37 -3.92
CA ILE A 54 -2.54 13.71 -3.27
C ILE A 54 -1.31 13.69 -4.18
N ILE A 55 -1.51 13.39 -5.47
CA ILE A 55 -0.42 13.40 -6.46
C ILE A 55 0.16 14.80 -6.63
N MET A 56 -0.70 15.83 -6.63
CA MET A 56 -0.31 17.23 -6.84
C MET A 56 0.41 17.86 -5.65
N GLU A 57 0.17 17.37 -4.44
CA GLU A 57 0.96 17.74 -3.25
C GLU A 57 2.42 17.28 -3.33
N GLY A 58 2.72 16.31 -4.20
CA GLY A 58 4.08 15.93 -4.56
C GLY A 58 4.46 14.50 -4.19
N LEU A 59 5.73 14.17 -4.46
CA LEU A 59 6.27 12.82 -4.34
C LEU A 59 6.12 12.27 -2.92
N GLU A 60 6.56 13.01 -1.91
CA GLU A 60 6.54 12.55 -0.52
C GLU A 60 5.11 12.24 -0.04
N LYS A 61 4.15 13.09 -0.40
CA LYS A 61 2.74 12.90 -0.07
C LYS A 61 2.17 11.66 -0.75
N THR A 62 2.50 11.45 -2.02
CA THR A 62 2.11 10.27 -2.79
C THR A 62 2.66 8.99 -2.15
N LEU A 63 3.95 8.97 -1.81
CA LEU A 63 4.59 7.81 -1.16
C LEU A 63 4.02 7.54 0.22
N TRP A 64 3.74 8.60 1.00
CA TRP A 64 3.11 8.47 2.32
C TRP A 64 1.71 7.85 2.20
N TYR A 65 0.88 8.35 1.28
CA TYR A 65 -0.45 7.79 1.02
C TYR A 65 -0.38 6.30 0.67
N CYS A 66 0.53 5.92 -0.23
CA CYS A 66 0.73 4.53 -0.60
C CYS A 66 1.14 3.66 0.60
N ARG A 67 2.01 4.16 1.50
CA ARG A 67 2.39 3.41 2.71
C ARG A 67 1.22 3.21 3.67
N GLU A 68 0.42 4.25 3.91
CA GLU A 68 -0.78 4.16 4.77
C GLU A 68 -1.77 3.15 4.19
N LYS A 69 -2.04 3.23 2.88
CA LYS A 69 -2.97 2.31 2.21
C LYS A 69 -2.50 0.86 2.15
N PHE A 70 -1.19 0.64 1.96
CA PHE A 70 -0.63 -0.69 2.08
C PHE A 70 -0.83 -1.25 3.50
N ALA A 71 -0.57 -0.44 4.54
CA ALA A 71 -0.77 -0.85 5.92
C ALA A 71 -2.24 -1.17 6.24
N GLU A 72 -3.19 -0.36 5.76
CA GLU A 72 -4.63 -0.62 5.88
C GLU A 72 -5.04 -1.96 5.24
N GLN A 73 -4.51 -2.27 4.04
CA GLN A 73 -4.81 -3.52 3.34
C GLN A 73 -4.25 -4.76 4.06
N GLU A 74 -3.06 -4.66 4.63
CA GLU A 74 -2.42 -5.76 5.37
C GLU A 74 -2.98 -5.93 6.78
N MET A 75 -3.48 -4.87 7.41
CA MET A 75 -4.09 -4.93 8.75
C MET A 75 -5.50 -5.54 8.72
N GLY A 76 -6.24 -5.41 7.62
CA GLY A 76 -7.53 -6.06 7.40
C GLY A 76 -8.62 -5.71 8.43
N GLU A 77 -9.84 -6.22 8.22
CA GLU A 77 -10.78 -6.32 9.33
C GLU A 77 -10.23 -7.35 10.32
N PRO A 78 -10.26 -7.08 11.64
CA PRO A 78 -9.87 -8.08 12.62
C PRO A 78 -10.69 -9.35 12.38
N PRO A 79 -10.09 -10.55 12.48
CA PRO A 79 -10.83 -11.79 12.28
C PRO A 79 -12.07 -11.76 13.18
N ALA A 80 -13.24 -12.10 12.61
CA ALA A 80 -14.47 -12.17 13.37
C ALA A 80 -14.23 -13.06 14.60
N VAL A 81 -14.31 -12.46 15.78
CA VAL A 81 -14.11 -13.20 17.03
C VAL A 81 -15.43 -13.93 17.32
N ASP A 82 -15.52 -15.20 16.93
CA ASP A 82 -16.58 -16.09 17.40
C ASP A 82 -16.32 -16.42 18.87
N VAL A 83 -16.71 -15.51 19.77
CA VAL A 83 -16.59 -15.72 21.21
C VAL A 83 -17.64 -16.74 21.65
N HIS A 84 -17.26 -18.01 21.68
CA HIS A 84 -18.03 -19.04 22.35
C HIS A 84 -17.70 -19.01 23.84
N TYR A 85 -18.56 -18.37 24.63
CA TYR A 85 -18.47 -18.43 26.08
C TYR A 85 -18.87 -19.83 26.57
N SER A 86 -17.92 -20.78 26.64
CA SER A 86 -18.05 -21.92 27.55
C SER A 86 -17.52 -21.47 28.92
N GLY A 87 -18.39 -21.42 29.92
CA GLY A 87 -18.17 -20.71 31.18
C GLY A 87 -17.10 -21.28 32.12
N VAL A 88 -15.83 -21.27 31.70
CA VAL A 88 -14.68 -21.48 32.56
C VAL A 88 -13.68 -20.35 32.28
N GLN A 89 -13.29 -19.66 33.36
CA GLN A 89 -12.42 -18.47 33.32
C GLN A 89 -11.01 -18.81 32.83
N GLU A 90 -10.39 -17.80 32.21
CA GLU A 90 -9.03 -17.71 31.68
C GLU A 90 -8.80 -18.21 30.25
N GLU A 91 -8.84 -17.26 29.31
CA GLU A 91 -7.92 -17.29 28.18
C GLU A 91 -7.44 -15.85 27.90
N ILE A 92 -6.13 -15.65 27.94
CA ILE A 92 -5.50 -14.39 27.56
C ILE A 92 -5.70 -14.25 26.05
N VAL A 93 -6.59 -13.35 25.62
CA VAL A 93 -6.68 -12.96 24.21
C VAL A 93 -5.53 -12.01 23.94
N GLU A 94 -4.37 -12.57 23.60
CA GLU A 94 -3.24 -11.75 23.18
C GLU A 94 -3.51 -11.24 21.77
N LEU A 95 -3.95 -9.98 21.68
CA LEU A 95 -4.05 -9.23 20.42
C LEU A 95 -2.63 -8.87 19.98
N VAL A 96 -1.96 -9.77 19.27
CA VAL A 96 -0.69 -9.45 18.60
C VAL A 96 -1.00 -9.06 17.16
N PRO A 97 -0.78 -7.80 16.74
CA PRO A 97 -0.77 -7.43 15.34
C PRO A 97 0.31 -8.25 14.65
N LYS A 98 -0.07 -9.19 13.77
CA LYS A 98 0.89 -10.01 13.04
C LYS A 98 1.56 -9.16 11.96
N PHE A 99 2.64 -8.47 12.32
CA PHE A 99 3.68 -8.14 11.34
C PHE A 99 4.45 -9.42 11.03
N GLN A 100 3.88 -10.28 10.18
CA GLN A 100 4.65 -11.33 9.53
C GLN A 100 4.93 -10.88 8.11
N ALA A 101 6.05 -10.17 7.98
CA ALA A 101 6.71 -9.95 6.70
C ALA A 101 6.87 -11.31 6.02
N ARG A 102 6.16 -11.50 4.90
CA ARG A 102 6.30 -12.68 4.07
C ARG A 102 7.62 -12.56 3.31
N ILE A 103 8.65 -13.19 3.85
CA ILE A 103 9.86 -13.54 3.11
C ILE A 103 9.68 -15.00 2.70
N GLU A 104 9.40 -15.24 1.42
CA GLU A 104 9.66 -16.52 0.73
C GLU A 104 10.50 -16.21 -0.50
#